data_AF-A0A6A0AB23-F1
#
_entry.id   AF-A0A6A0AB23-F1
#
_cell.length_a   1.000
_cell.length_b   1.000
_cell.length_c   1.000
_cell.angle_alpha   90.00
_cell.angle_beta   90.00
_cell.angle_gamma   90.00
#
_symmetry.space_group_name_H-M   'P 1'
#
loop_
_entity.id
_entity.type
_entity.pdbx_description
1 polymer ?
#
loop_
_entity_poly.entity_id
_entity_poly.type
_entity_poly.pdbx_seq_one_letter_code
_entity_poly.pdbx_strand_id
1 'polypeptide(L)'
;MTHQYPPLNYFYSHFHDSIKAELASLVKWVQQLSGDGVANESQLLELRERYKFLEQVYKYHSSVEDEVVYPALDAKVKNVTLAYSVEHQDEELLFEQLAQLISTAVDQQGAKRDATVRGLMCKVEEIHTTLKKHLAKEEEQLLPLLLKHFSFAEQAGLVAQFLYCIPLAAVGRVLAWLKPRVPQVEQEQLLQHIQAVLPDQLLLQLLTSWLQPISDGLDSLPSPAASPTPPSLASSGRQDSGIALSAFTTTHRAAYLDGSGCEARHS
;
A
#
# COMPACT_ATOMS: atom_id res chain seq x y z
N MET A 1 -1.84 7.23 33.13
CA MET A 1 -1.38 6.01 32.44
C MET A 1 -1.69 6.24 30.97
N THR A 2 -0.68 6.51 30.16
CA THR A 2 -0.84 6.60 28.70
C THR A 2 -1.28 5.21 28.23
N HIS A 3 -2.47 5.10 27.63
CA HIS A 3 -2.88 3.88 26.95
C HIS A 3 -1.92 3.69 25.78
N GLN A 4 -0.89 2.87 25.98
CA GLN A 4 0.03 2.48 24.93
C GLN A 4 -0.75 1.61 23.96
N TYR A 5 -1.16 2.20 22.83
CA TYR A 5 -1.83 1.45 21.78
C TYR A 5 -0.85 0.41 21.21
N PRO A 6 -1.27 -0.84 21.00
CA PRO A 6 -0.39 -1.83 20.41
C PRO A 6 0.04 -1.39 19.00
N PRO A 7 1.35 -1.33 18.68
CA PRO A 7 1.83 -0.80 17.40
C PRO A 7 1.19 -1.51 16.22
N LEU A 8 1.05 -2.84 16.31
CA LEU A 8 0.50 -3.63 15.23
C LEU A 8 -0.98 -3.27 14.99
N ASN A 9 -1.80 -3.17 16.04
CA ASN A 9 -3.21 -2.77 15.92
C ASN A 9 -3.35 -1.44 15.17
N TYR A 10 -2.51 -0.47 15.53
CA TYR A 10 -2.60 0.86 14.95
C TYR A 10 -2.27 0.85 13.45
N PHE A 11 -1.15 0.24 13.05
CA PHE A 11 -0.75 0.19 11.65
C PHE A 11 -1.66 -0.67 10.78
N TYR A 12 -2.00 -1.86 11.28
CA TYR A 12 -2.79 -2.85 10.56
C TYR A 12 -4.19 -2.30 10.24
N SER A 13 -4.88 -1.74 11.25
CA SER A 13 -6.21 -1.17 11.08
C SER A 13 -6.22 0.03 10.12
N HIS A 14 -5.30 0.99 10.24
CA HIS A 14 -5.29 2.16 9.34
C HIS A 14 -4.96 1.80 7.89
N PHE A 15 -4.09 0.80 7.68
CA PHE A 15 -3.78 0.32 6.35
C PHE A 15 -5.00 -0.35 5.72
N HIS A 16 -5.68 -1.23 6.46
CA HIS A 16 -6.88 -1.94 6.02
C HIS A 16 -8.04 -0.98 5.74
N ASP A 17 -8.30 -0.04 6.64
CA ASP A 17 -9.34 0.98 6.47
C ASP A 17 -9.08 1.83 5.22
N SER A 18 -7.82 2.12 4.94
CA SER A 18 -7.45 2.82 3.72
C SER A 18 -7.71 1.99 2.47
N ILE A 19 -7.31 0.72 2.44
CA ILE A 19 -7.63 -0.16 1.29
C ILE A 19 -9.15 -0.24 1.08
N LYS A 20 -9.91 -0.52 2.14
CA LYS A 20 -11.38 -0.60 2.11
C LYS A 20 -12.00 0.70 1.58
N ALA A 21 -11.51 1.86 2.01
CA ALA A 21 -12.00 3.15 1.56
C ALA A 21 -11.72 3.41 0.06
N GLU A 22 -10.55 3.03 -0.45
CA GLU A 22 -10.26 3.16 -1.88
C GLU A 22 -11.12 2.22 -2.72
N LEU A 23 -11.28 0.96 -2.30
CA LEU A 23 -12.17 0.02 -2.98
C LEU A 23 -13.60 0.57 -3.09
N ALA A 24 -14.13 1.13 -1.99
CA ALA A 24 -15.43 1.77 -2.00
C ALA A 24 -15.47 3.01 -2.91
N SER A 25 -14.39 3.79 -2.98
CA SER A 25 -14.28 4.92 -3.91
C SER A 25 -14.26 4.45 -5.37
N LEU A 26 -13.53 3.37 -5.69
CA LEU A 26 -13.42 2.84 -7.05
C LEU A 26 -14.76 2.30 -7.54
N VAL A 27 -15.53 1.61 -6.70
CA VAL A 27 -16.88 1.16 -7.04
C VAL A 27 -17.76 2.34 -7.46
N LYS A 28 -17.81 3.41 -6.65
CA LYS A 28 -18.60 4.61 -6.96
C LYS A 28 -18.14 5.27 -8.26
N TRP A 29 -16.83 5.37 -8.46
CA TRP A 29 -16.23 6.02 -9.62
C TRP A 29 -16.53 5.24 -10.90
N VAL A 30 -16.42 3.90 -10.87
CA VAL A 30 -16.73 3.03 -12.01
C VAL A 30 -18.23 2.96 -12.29
N GLN A 31 -19.10 3.13 -11.29
CA GLN A 31 -20.55 3.30 -11.49
C GLN A 31 -20.88 4.61 -12.21
N GLN A 32 -20.18 5.71 -11.91
CA GLN A 32 -20.36 7.00 -12.59
C GLN A 32 -19.96 6.93 -14.07
N LEU A 33 -18.95 6.14 -14.42
CA LEU A 33 -18.55 5.93 -15.82
C LEU A 33 -19.68 5.42 -16.72
N SER A 34 -20.63 4.67 -16.16
CA SER A 34 -21.78 4.15 -16.90
C SER A 34 -23.01 5.06 -16.84
N GLY A 35 -23.07 5.96 -15.85
CA GLY A 35 -24.20 6.88 -15.64
C GLY A 35 -24.17 8.13 -16.52
N ASP A 36 -22.97 8.65 -16.83
CA ASP A 36 -22.79 9.93 -17.53
C ASP A 36 -22.66 9.81 -19.06
N GLY A 37 -22.77 8.59 -19.62
CA GLY A 37 -22.65 8.31 -21.05
C GLY A 37 -21.51 7.34 -21.39
N VAL A 38 -21.02 7.37 -22.63
CA VAL A 38 -19.92 6.48 -23.09
C VAL A 38 -18.64 6.83 -22.35
N ALA A 39 -18.10 5.89 -21.56
CA ALA A 39 -16.81 6.05 -20.90
C ALA A 39 -15.74 6.45 -21.93
N ASN A 40 -15.14 7.62 -21.73
CA ASN A 40 -14.11 8.11 -22.63
C ASN A 40 -12.75 7.52 -22.25
N GLU A 41 -11.81 7.57 -23.19
CA GLU A 41 -10.48 6.99 -23.01
C GLU A 41 -9.73 7.60 -21.82
N SER A 42 -9.82 8.92 -21.63
CA SER A 42 -9.17 9.62 -20.52
C SER A 42 -9.61 9.09 -19.16
N GLN A 43 -10.91 8.82 -19.00
CA GLN A 43 -11.44 8.21 -17.79
C GLN A 43 -10.85 6.81 -17.58
N LEU A 44 -10.86 5.95 -18.60
CA LEU A 44 -10.31 4.60 -18.47
C LEU A 44 -8.81 4.60 -18.14
N LEU A 45 -8.06 5.58 -18.64
CA LEU A 45 -6.65 5.77 -18.29
C LEU A 45 -6.49 6.23 -16.83
N GLU A 46 -7.32 7.14 -16.34
CA GLU A 46 -7.33 7.55 -14.92
C GLU A 46 -7.64 6.35 -14.00
N LEU A 47 -8.64 5.55 -14.37
CA LEU A 47 -8.97 4.32 -13.65
C LEU A 47 -7.78 3.38 -13.56
N ARG A 48 -7.08 3.18 -14.69
CA ARG A 48 -5.90 2.34 -14.76
C ARG A 48 -4.83 2.80 -13.78
N GLU A 49 -4.55 4.10 -13.70
CA GLU A 49 -3.52 4.63 -12.81
C GLU A 49 -3.91 4.56 -11.32
N ARG A 50 -5.18 4.83 -10.99
CA ARG A 50 -5.68 4.66 -9.62
C ARG A 50 -5.63 3.20 -9.19
N TYR A 51 -6.04 2.32 -10.08
CA TYR A 51 -6.10 0.89 -9.82
C TYR A 51 -4.71 0.26 -9.67
N LYS A 52 -3.78 0.54 -10.59
CA LYS A 52 -2.38 0.07 -10.49
C LYS A 52 -1.72 0.48 -9.17
N PHE A 53 -2.05 1.68 -8.69
CA PHE A 53 -1.55 2.12 -7.40
C PHE A 53 -2.14 1.31 -6.24
N LEU A 54 -3.46 1.05 -6.26
CA LEU A 54 -4.09 0.19 -5.26
C LEU A 54 -3.52 -1.23 -5.28
N GLU A 55 -3.38 -1.83 -6.46
CA GLU A 55 -2.75 -3.14 -6.65
C GLU A 55 -1.36 -3.17 -6.02
N GLN A 56 -0.55 -2.15 -6.30
CA GLN A 56 0.80 -2.06 -5.77
C GLN A 56 0.82 -1.93 -4.24
N VAL A 57 -0.08 -1.13 -3.67
CA VAL A 57 -0.24 -0.97 -2.21
C VAL A 57 -0.68 -2.29 -1.57
N TYR A 58 -1.65 -2.98 -2.19
CA TYR A 58 -2.13 -4.27 -1.74
C TYR A 58 -1.01 -5.31 -1.72
N LYS A 59 -0.23 -5.37 -2.80
CA LYS A 59 0.91 -6.28 -2.93
C LYS A 59 1.99 -6.04 -1.87
N TYR A 60 2.25 -4.80 -1.48
CA TYR A 60 3.17 -4.54 -0.35
C TYR A 60 2.64 -5.10 0.96
N HIS A 61 1.33 -5.05 1.18
CA HIS A 61 0.71 -5.57 2.39
C HIS A 61 0.70 -7.10 2.42
N SER A 62 0.16 -7.75 1.39
CA SER A 62 0.08 -9.21 1.34
C SER A 62 1.45 -9.88 1.34
N SER A 63 2.45 -9.29 0.66
CA SER A 63 3.83 -9.82 0.69
C SER A 63 4.47 -9.73 2.07
N VAL A 64 4.30 -8.64 2.80
CA VAL A 64 4.82 -8.54 4.17
C VAL A 64 4.14 -9.55 5.08
N GLU A 65 2.84 -9.76 4.90
CA GLU A 65 2.12 -10.75 5.67
C GLU A 65 2.66 -12.15 5.43
N ASP A 66 2.75 -12.56 4.16
CA ASP A 66 3.22 -13.89 3.78
C ASP A 66 4.69 -14.13 4.16
N GLU A 67 5.55 -13.11 4.05
CA GLU A 67 6.99 -13.28 4.27
C GLU A 67 7.45 -12.99 5.70
N VAL A 68 6.70 -12.18 6.45
CA VAL A 68 7.12 -11.69 7.77
C VAL A 68 6.10 -12.00 8.87
N VAL A 69 4.85 -11.53 8.72
CA VAL A 69 3.86 -11.59 9.81
C VAL A 69 3.38 -13.02 10.04
N TYR A 70 3.00 -13.72 8.98
CA TYR A 70 2.46 -15.07 9.05
C TYR A 70 3.51 -16.09 9.53
N PRO A 71 4.76 -16.11 9.03
CA PRO A 71 5.79 -16.99 9.57
C PRO A 71 6.07 -16.74 11.05
N ALA A 72 6.08 -15.47 11.48
CA ALA A 72 6.26 -15.12 12.89
C ALA A 72 5.08 -15.62 13.74
N LEU A 73 3.86 -15.50 13.24
CA LEU A 73 2.66 -15.99 13.93
C LEU A 73 2.63 -17.51 14.00
N ASP A 74 2.93 -18.21 12.92
CA ASP A 74 2.96 -19.69 12.88
C ASP A 74 4.01 -20.30 13.80
N ALA A 75 5.11 -19.58 14.06
CA ALA A 75 6.11 -19.97 15.05
C ALA A 75 5.53 -19.99 16.49
N LYS A 76 4.45 -19.24 16.75
CA LYS A 76 3.78 -19.15 18.05
C LYS A 76 2.44 -19.89 18.11
N VAL A 77 1.70 -19.95 17.00
CA VAL A 77 0.36 -20.55 16.89
C VAL A 77 0.28 -21.36 15.60
N LYS A 78 0.25 -22.69 15.70
CA LYS A 78 0.36 -23.57 14.53
C LYS A 78 -0.89 -23.55 13.63
N ASN A 79 -0.66 -23.65 12.33
CA ASN A 79 -1.67 -23.92 11.29
C ASN A 79 -2.75 -22.83 11.16
N VAL A 80 -2.38 -21.56 11.29
CA VAL A 80 -3.36 -20.46 11.26
C VAL A 80 -3.37 -19.77 9.89
N THR A 81 -2.20 -19.60 9.26
CA THR A 81 -2.03 -18.57 8.23
C THR A 81 -2.15 -19.09 6.79
N LEU A 82 -1.95 -20.40 6.56
CA LEU A 82 -1.86 -20.96 5.20
C LEU A 82 -3.06 -20.62 4.30
N ALA A 83 -4.27 -20.61 4.87
CA ALA A 83 -5.47 -20.26 4.11
C ALA A 83 -5.48 -18.81 3.61
N TYR A 84 -4.83 -17.89 4.34
CA TYR A 84 -4.75 -16.48 3.98
C TYR A 84 -3.75 -16.26 2.84
N SER A 85 -2.58 -16.91 2.89
CA SER A 85 -1.63 -16.88 1.76
C SER A 85 -2.19 -17.48 0.47
N VAL A 86 -3.13 -18.43 0.57
CA VAL A 86 -3.86 -18.93 -0.60
C VAL A 86 -4.87 -17.90 -1.10
N GLU A 87 -5.61 -17.24 -0.20
CA GLU A 87 -6.51 -16.13 -0.56
C GLU A 87 -5.75 -15.01 -1.28
N HIS A 88 -4.54 -14.65 -0.83
CA HIS A 88 -3.68 -13.66 -1.51
C HIS A 88 -3.39 -14.01 -2.98
N GLN A 89 -3.18 -15.30 -3.30
CA GLN A 89 -2.94 -15.74 -4.67
C GLN A 89 -4.20 -15.58 -5.54
N ASP A 90 -5.36 -15.94 -5.00
CA ASP A 90 -6.64 -15.76 -5.69
C ASP A 90 -6.94 -14.28 -5.93
N GLU A 91 -6.59 -13.42 -4.96
CA GLU A 91 -6.76 -11.98 -5.06
C GLU A 91 -5.81 -11.36 -6.09
N GLU A 92 -4.55 -11.78 -6.16
CA GLU A 92 -3.61 -11.36 -7.21
C GLU A 92 -4.16 -11.69 -8.61
N LEU A 93 -4.77 -12.86 -8.79
CA LEU A 93 -5.44 -13.23 -10.05
C LEU A 93 -6.64 -12.33 -10.37
N LEU A 94 -7.44 -11.95 -9.36
CA LEU A 94 -8.50 -10.96 -9.56
C LEU A 94 -7.90 -9.63 -10.02
N PHE A 95 -6.73 -9.25 -9.48
CA PHE A 95 -6.09 -8.01 -9.87
C PHE A 95 -5.65 -8.03 -11.35
N GLU A 96 -4.99 -9.11 -11.76
CA GLU A 96 -4.56 -9.30 -13.16
C GLU A 96 -5.73 -9.27 -14.15
N GLN A 97 -6.85 -9.92 -13.81
CA GLN A 97 -8.05 -9.94 -14.64
C GLN A 97 -8.64 -8.53 -14.84
N LEU A 98 -8.65 -7.70 -13.80
CA LEU A 98 -9.13 -6.33 -13.90
C LEU A 98 -8.17 -5.47 -14.74
N ALA A 99 -6.85 -5.63 -14.59
CA ALA A 99 -5.87 -4.95 -15.43
C ALA A 99 -6.07 -5.27 -16.94
N GLN A 100 -6.38 -6.52 -17.26
CA GLN A 100 -6.70 -6.95 -18.63
C GLN A 100 -7.99 -6.32 -19.14
N LEU A 101 -9.06 -6.28 -18.32
CA LEU A 101 -10.32 -5.64 -18.67
C LEU A 101 -10.16 -4.13 -18.94
N ILE A 102 -9.40 -3.43 -18.09
CA ILE A 102 -9.12 -2.00 -18.27
C ILE A 102 -8.37 -1.78 -19.58
N SER A 103 -7.33 -2.57 -19.86
CA SER A 103 -6.55 -2.46 -21.11
C SER A 103 -7.44 -2.70 -22.34
N THR A 104 -8.28 -3.74 -22.28
CA THR A 104 -9.25 -4.05 -23.34
C THR A 104 -10.26 -2.92 -23.56
N ALA A 105 -10.75 -2.28 -22.50
CA ALA A 105 -11.70 -1.18 -22.60
C ALA A 105 -11.09 0.06 -23.28
N VAL A 106 -9.81 0.35 -22.98
CA VAL A 106 -9.05 1.46 -23.60
C VAL A 106 -8.94 1.25 -25.11
N ASP A 107 -8.58 0.03 -25.54
CA ASP A 107 -8.34 -0.29 -26.96
C ASP A 107 -9.63 -0.40 -27.80
N GLN A 108 -10.77 -0.60 -27.16
CA GLN A 108 -12.06 -0.75 -27.83
C GLN A 108 -12.79 0.59 -27.98
N GLN A 109 -13.82 0.62 -28.85
CA GLN A 109 -14.65 1.80 -29.08
C GLN A 109 -16.13 1.40 -29.21
N GLY A 110 -17.03 2.36 -29.01
CA GLY A 110 -18.48 2.20 -29.15
C GLY A 110 -19.03 1.04 -28.31
N ALA A 111 -20.00 0.31 -28.86
CA ALA A 111 -20.71 -0.75 -28.14
C ALA A 111 -19.81 -1.88 -27.57
N LYS A 112 -18.63 -2.10 -28.15
CA LYS A 112 -17.65 -3.06 -27.61
C LYS A 112 -17.04 -2.57 -26.30
N ARG A 113 -16.61 -1.30 -26.26
CA ARG A 113 -16.11 -0.66 -25.04
C ARG A 113 -17.19 -0.68 -23.96
N ASP A 114 -18.43 -0.34 -24.31
CA ASP A 114 -19.54 -0.32 -23.35
C ASP A 114 -19.78 -1.70 -22.72
N ALA A 115 -19.63 -2.79 -23.51
CA ALA A 115 -19.74 -4.15 -22.99
C ALA A 115 -18.60 -4.50 -22.03
N THR A 116 -17.36 -4.13 -22.37
CA THR A 116 -16.20 -4.35 -21.50
C THR A 116 -16.28 -3.52 -20.24
N VAL A 117 -16.76 -2.27 -20.30
CA VAL A 117 -16.97 -1.41 -19.12
C VAL A 117 -17.99 -2.03 -18.15
N ARG A 118 -19.07 -2.65 -18.64
CA ARG A 118 -19.99 -3.40 -17.77
C ARG A 118 -19.30 -4.57 -17.07
N GLY A 119 -18.45 -5.32 -17.78
CA GLY A 119 -17.65 -6.39 -17.18
C GLY A 119 -16.66 -5.86 -16.13
N LEU A 120 -16.07 -4.69 -16.38
CA LEU A 120 -15.18 -4.00 -15.47
C LEU A 120 -15.91 -3.64 -14.17
N MET A 121 -17.14 -3.11 -14.25
CA MET A 121 -17.97 -2.82 -13.06
C MET A 121 -18.15 -4.07 -12.19
N CYS A 122 -18.57 -5.18 -12.78
CA CYS A 122 -18.75 -6.44 -12.05
C CYS A 122 -17.44 -6.91 -11.40
N LYS A 123 -16.31 -6.80 -12.11
CA LYS A 123 -15.00 -7.20 -11.58
C LYS A 123 -14.54 -6.32 -10.43
N VAL A 124 -14.76 -5.01 -10.50
CA VAL A 124 -14.45 -4.07 -9.40
C VAL A 124 -15.29 -4.36 -8.15
N GLU A 125 -16.57 -4.69 -8.33
CA GLU A 125 -17.45 -5.10 -7.21
C GLU A 125 -17.03 -6.44 -6.59
N GLU A 126 -16.59 -7.39 -7.41
CA GLU A 126 -16.04 -8.69 -6.98
C GLU A 126 -14.77 -8.50 -6.15
N ILE A 127 -13.81 -7.71 -6.65
CA ILE A 127 -12.58 -7.37 -5.92
C ILE A 127 -12.91 -6.68 -4.60
N HIS A 128 -13.77 -5.65 -4.64
CA HIS A 128 -14.18 -4.94 -3.43
C HIS A 128 -14.78 -5.89 -2.39
N THR A 129 -15.67 -6.79 -2.81
CA THR A 129 -16.30 -7.74 -1.88
C THR A 129 -15.32 -8.76 -1.32
N THR A 130 -14.40 -9.26 -2.15
CA THR A 130 -13.41 -10.27 -1.78
C THR A 130 -12.41 -9.70 -0.78
N LEU A 131 -11.72 -8.63 -1.14
CA LEU A 131 -10.71 -8.00 -0.30
C LEU A 131 -11.32 -7.49 1.02
N LYS A 132 -12.51 -6.89 0.97
CA LYS A 132 -13.17 -6.43 2.21
C LYS A 132 -13.44 -7.59 3.17
N LYS A 133 -13.79 -8.77 2.66
CA LYS A 133 -14.00 -9.96 3.48
C LYS A 133 -12.67 -10.50 4.02
N HIS A 134 -11.65 -10.57 3.18
CA HIS A 134 -10.32 -11.02 3.58
C HIS A 134 -9.76 -10.13 4.71
N LEU A 135 -9.69 -8.81 4.50
CA LEU A 135 -9.19 -7.87 5.51
C LEU A 135 -9.98 -7.93 6.83
N ALA A 136 -11.30 -8.10 6.76
CA ALA A 136 -12.14 -8.27 7.96
C ALA A 136 -11.85 -9.59 8.69
N LYS A 137 -11.60 -10.66 7.94
CA LYS A 137 -11.26 -11.97 8.47
C LYS A 137 -9.89 -11.93 9.17
N GLU A 138 -8.92 -11.22 8.63
CA GLU A 138 -7.62 -11.01 9.28
C GLU A 138 -7.76 -10.23 10.59
N GLU A 139 -8.52 -9.13 10.57
CA GLU A 139 -8.81 -8.31 11.76
C GLU A 139 -9.54 -9.11 12.86
N GLU A 140 -10.46 -10.00 12.47
CA GLU A 140 -11.23 -10.79 13.42
C GLU A 140 -10.43 -11.98 13.98
N GLN A 141 -9.56 -12.59 13.18
CA GLN A 141 -8.95 -13.88 13.51
C GLN A 141 -7.44 -13.81 13.77
N LEU A 142 -6.69 -13.01 13.01
CA LEU A 142 -5.23 -12.92 13.11
C LEU A 142 -4.80 -11.82 14.08
N LEU A 143 -5.40 -10.64 13.99
CA LEU A 143 -5.04 -9.50 14.84
C LEU A 143 -5.13 -9.83 16.34
N PRO A 144 -6.18 -10.49 16.87
CA PRO A 144 -6.23 -10.86 18.28
C PRO A 144 -5.10 -11.82 18.70
N LEU A 145 -4.68 -12.71 17.79
CA LEU A 145 -3.57 -13.63 18.05
C LEU A 145 -2.23 -12.88 18.09
N LEU A 146 -2.03 -11.94 17.15
CA LEU A 146 -0.85 -11.07 17.15
C LEU A 146 -0.76 -10.27 18.45
N LEU A 147 -1.86 -9.65 18.89
CA LEU A 147 -1.91 -8.88 20.13
C LEU A 147 -1.71 -9.75 21.39
N LYS A 148 -2.16 -11.00 21.36
CA LYS A 148 -2.02 -11.93 22.49
C LYS A 148 -0.61 -12.52 22.62
N HIS A 149 0.03 -12.83 21.50
CA HIS A 149 1.25 -13.64 21.48
C HIS A 149 2.54 -12.84 21.26
N PHE A 150 2.43 -11.57 20.88
CA PHE A 150 3.59 -10.70 20.64
C PHE A 150 3.66 -9.58 21.68
N SER A 151 4.83 -9.45 22.30
CA SER A 151 5.17 -8.31 23.14
C SER A 151 5.21 -7.02 22.32
N PHE A 152 5.15 -5.87 23.01
CA PHE A 152 5.24 -4.56 22.35
C PHE A 152 6.50 -4.44 21.46
N ALA A 153 7.66 -4.92 21.94
CA ALA A 153 8.92 -4.87 21.18
C ALA A 153 8.89 -5.76 19.93
N GLU A 154 8.26 -6.94 20.00
CA GLU A 154 8.11 -7.80 18.82
C GLU A 154 7.11 -7.21 17.82
N GLN A 155 5.99 -6.66 18.30
CA GLN A 155 5.04 -5.93 17.44
C GLN A 155 5.69 -4.75 16.74
N ALA A 156 6.50 -3.97 17.47
CA ALA A 156 7.31 -2.90 16.92
C ALA A 156 8.24 -3.42 15.80
N GLY A 157 8.95 -4.52 16.05
CA GLY A 157 9.81 -5.15 15.04
C GLY A 157 9.07 -5.61 13.77
N LEU A 158 7.84 -6.10 13.90
CA LEU A 158 7.00 -6.47 12.74
C LEU A 158 6.58 -5.23 11.93
N VAL A 159 6.10 -4.18 12.61
CA VAL A 159 5.74 -2.91 11.97
C VAL A 159 6.94 -2.28 11.27
N ALA A 160 8.12 -2.31 11.88
CA ALA A 160 9.34 -1.81 11.26
C ALA A 160 9.66 -2.56 9.95
N GLN A 161 9.59 -3.90 9.97
CA GLN A 161 9.79 -4.72 8.77
C GLN A 161 8.77 -4.42 7.68
N PHE A 162 7.49 -4.24 8.04
CA PHE A 162 6.47 -3.80 7.10
C PHE A 162 6.85 -2.50 6.38
N LEU A 163 7.30 -1.51 7.14
CA LEU A 163 7.72 -0.22 6.59
C LEU A 163 8.95 -0.32 5.70
N TYR A 164 9.90 -1.21 6.00
CA TYR A 164 11.07 -1.45 5.15
C TYR A 164 10.75 -2.14 3.83
N CYS A 165 9.65 -2.91 3.75
CA CYS A 165 9.24 -3.57 2.52
C CYS A 165 8.57 -2.63 1.51
N ILE A 166 8.13 -1.44 1.93
CA ILE A 166 7.60 -0.43 1.01
C ILE A 166 8.80 0.27 0.32
N PRO A 167 8.93 0.18 -1.02
CA PRO A 167 10.02 0.84 -1.74
C PRO A 167 10.03 2.33 -1.46
N LEU A 168 11.20 2.90 -1.18
CA LEU A 168 11.34 4.31 -0.82
C LEU A 168 10.69 5.27 -1.84
N ALA A 169 10.77 4.92 -3.14
CA ALA A 169 10.14 5.67 -4.23
C ALA A 169 8.60 5.70 -4.15
N ALA A 170 7.98 4.73 -3.48
CA ALA A 170 6.54 4.62 -3.30
C ALA A 170 6.05 5.22 -1.96
N VAL A 171 6.89 5.26 -0.91
CA VAL A 171 6.46 5.65 0.45
C VAL A 171 5.77 7.00 0.48
N GLY A 172 6.31 8.03 -0.18
CA GLY A 172 5.68 9.35 -0.22
C GLY A 172 4.27 9.34 -0.81
N ARG A 173 4.04 8.54 -1.87
CA ARG A 173 2.72 8.38 -2.50
C ARG A 173 1.77 7.57 -1.62
N VAL A 174 2.25 6.52 -0.98
CA VAL A 174 1.48 5.70 -0.03
C VAL A 174 1.02 6.55 1.16
N LEU A 175 1.91 7.32 1.77
CA LEU A 175 1.57 8.19 2.90
C LEU A 175 0.63 9.33 2.52
N ALA A 176 0.82 9.96 1.36
CA ALA A 176 -0.10 10.97 0.86
C ALA A 176 -1.53 10.42 0.66
N TRP A 177 -1.65 9.13 0.37
CA TRP A 177 -2.93 8.43 0.23
C TRP A 177 -3.51 7.95 1.58
N LEU A 178 -2.67 7.52 2.52
CA LEU A 178 -3.09 7.11 3.88
C LEU A 178 -3.53 8.31 4.74
N LYS A 179 -2.76 9.40 4.72
CA LYS A 179 -2.90 10.54 5.64
C LYS A 179 -4.31 11.16 5.67
N PRO A 180 -4.99 11.43 4.54
CA PRO A 180 -6.35 11.99 4.56
C PRO A 180 -7.40 11.07 5.22
N ARG A 181 -7.09 9.79 5.41
CA ARG A 181 -8.00 8.78 5.97
C ARG A 181 -7.81 8.54 7.46
N VAL A 182 -6.71 9.04 8.03
CA VAL A 182 -6.43 8.96 9.46
C VAL A 182 -6.84 10.29 10.11
N PRO A 183 -7.74 10.30 11.12
CA PRO A 183 -8.08 11.49 11.88
C PRO A 183 -6.83 12.22 12.41
N GLN A 184 -6.84 13.55 12.45
CA GLN A 184 -5.64 14.33 12.83
C GLN A 184 -5.11 13.98 14.23
N VAL A 185 -6.00 13.75 15.20
CA VAL A 185 -5.65 13.31 16.55
C VAL A 185 -4.92 11.96 16.54
N GLU A 186 -5.31 11.09 15.61
CA GLU A 186 -4.69 9.77 15.43
C GLU A 186 -3.36 9.92 14.69
N GLN A 187 -3.21 10.83 13.71
CA GLN A 187 -1.93 11.09 13.04
C GLN A 187 -0.81 11.49 14.01
N GLU A 188 -1.11 12.31 15.02
CA GLU A 188 -0.14 12.68 16.06
C GLU A 188 0.27 11.46 16.89
N GLN A 189 -0.67 10.55 17.18
CA GLN A 189 -0.39 9.29 17.85
C GLN A 189 0.41 8.33 16.96
N LEU A 190 0.10 8.24 15.66
CA LEU A 190 0.86 7.45 14.68
C LEU A 190 2.34 7.85 14.70
N LEU A 191 2.60 9.16 14.70
CA LEU A 191 3.95 9.68 14.72
C LEU A 191 4.70 9.30 16.01
N GLN A 192 4.04 9.37 17.16
CA GLN A 192 4.62 8.94 18.43
C GLN A 192 4.94 7.43 18.43
N HIS A 193 4.06 6.60 17.88
CA HIS A 193 4.31 5.16 17.76
C HIS A 193 5.46 4.87 16.78
N ILE A 194 5.53 5.55 15.63
CA ILE A 194 6.64 5.43 14.67
C ILE A 194 7.97 5.75 15.37
N GLN A 195 8.03 6.86 16.11
CA GLN A 195 9.23 7.27 16.88
C GLN A 195 9.63 6.23 17.94
N ALA A 196 8.66 5.55 18.55
CA ALA A 196 8.93 4.52 19.54
C ALA A 196 9.39 3.18 18.94
N VAL A 197 9.06 2.94 17.67
CA VAL A 197 9.21 1.63 17.01
C VAL A 197 10.40 1.59 16.05
N LEU A 198 10.72 2.70 15.39
CA LEU A 198 11.78 2.75 14.37
C LEU A 198 13.12 3.21 14.93
N PRO A 199 14.15 2.35 14.93
CA PRO A 199 15.50 2.75 15.31
C PRO A 199 16.22 3.54 14.19
N ASP A 200 15.83 3.35 12.92
CA ASP A 200 16.45 4.01 11.76
C ASP A 200 16.08 5.50 11.74
N GLN A 201 17.10 6.34 11.95
CA GLN A 201 16.93 7.79 12.04
C GLN A 201 16.55 8.44 10.71
N LEU A 202 16.97 7.88 9.57
CA LEU A 202 16.67 8.44 8.25
C LEU A 202 15.23 8.12 7.86
N LEU A 203 14.80 6.88 8.01
CA LEU A 203 13.41 6.49 7.78
C LEU A 203 12.48 7.22 8.76
N LEU A 204 12.89 7.34 10.02
CA LEU A 204 12.14 8.09 11.02
C LEU A 204 11.97 9.56 10.62
N GLN A 205 13.04 10.23 10.17
CA GLN A 205 12.98 11.60 9.67
C GLN A 205 12.05 11.74 8.47
N LEU A 206 12.12 10.82 7.52
CA LEU A 206 11.26 10.80 6.33
C LEU A 206 9.78 10.65 6.70
N LEU A 207 9.44 9.62 7.49
CA LEU A 207 8.06 9.39 7.93
C LEU A 207 7.54 10.56 8.78
N THR A 208 8.39 11.13 9.64
CA THR A 208 8.04 12.33 10.42
C THR A 208 7.72 13.51 9.51
N SER A 209 8.55 13.77 8.50
CA SER A 209 8.34 14.88 7.56
C SER A 209 7.05 14.73 6.75
N TRP A 210 6.69 13.50 6.39
CA TRP A 210 5.49 13.21 5.59
C TRP A 210 4.20 13.24 6.42
N LEU A 211 4.27 12.85 7.70
CA LEU A 211 3.13 12.85 8.61
C LEU A 211 2.85 14.21 9.24
N GLN A 212 3.83 15.11 9.33
CA GLN A 212 3.61 16.47 9.81
C GLN A 212 2.48 17.17 9.03
N PRO A 213 1.53 17.86 9.68
CA PRO A 213 0.50 18.62 9.00
C PRO A 213 1.14 19.56 7.96
N ILE A 214 0.55 19.68 6.78
CA ILE A 214 0.95 20.75 5.87
C ILE A 214 0.60 22.04 6.61
N SER A 215 1.61 22.78 7.07
CA SER A 215 1.39 24.09 7.65
C SER A 215 0.78 24.97 6.55
N ASP A 216 -0.42 25.48 6.77
CA ASP A 216 -0.98 26.60 6.02
C ASP A 216 -0.09 27.83 6.27
N GLY A 217 1.04 27.87 5.56
CA GLY A 217 1.97 28.97 5.51
C GLY A 217 1.81 29.69 4.19
N LEU A 218 0.67 30.37 4.02
CA LEU A 218 0.65 31.52 3.14
C LEU A 218 1.47 32.61 3.85
N ASP A 219 2.76 32.72 3.53
CA ASP A 219 3.39 34.03 3.35
C ASP A 219 4.78 33.91 2.69
N SER A 220 4.88 34.58 1.55
CA SER A 220 6.10 35.06 0.88
C SER A 220 7.02 34.05 0.17
N LEU A 221 6.61 33.63 -1.03
CA LEU A 221 7.55 33.56 -2.15
C LEU A 221 7.47 34.88 -2.94
N PRO A 222 8.59 35.57 -3.24
CA PRO A 222 8.55 36.75 -4.08
C PRO A 222 8.17 36.35 -5.51
N SER A 223 7.16 37.02 -6.04
CA SER A 223 6.64 36.86 -7.39
C SER A 223 7.74 37.09 -8.44
N PRO A 224 7.94 36.19 -9.43
CA PRO A 224 8.78 36.49 -10.57
C PRO A 224 7.98 37.35 -11.55
N ALA A 225 8.16 38.66 -11.45
CA ALA A 225 7.71 39.57 -12.48
C ALA A 225 8.56 39.42 -13.76
N ALA A 226 7.86 39.45 -14.89
CA ALA A 226 8.30 39.73 -16.25
C ALA A 226 9.08 38.62 -16.99
N SER A 227 8.36 38.00 -17.94
CA SER A 227 8.90 37.30 -19.10
C SER A 227 9.83 38.20 -19.93
N PRO A 228 10.84 37.60 -20.57
CA PRO A 228 11.19 37.99 -21.93
C PRO A 228 10.97 36.82 -22.91
N THR A 229 10.51 37.20 -24.09
CA THR A 229 10.24 36.39 -25.28
C THR A 229 11.40 35.46 -25.71
N PRO A 230 11.13 34.30 -26.31
CA PRO A 230 12.17 33.42 -26.83
C PRO A 230 12.56 33.77 -28.28
N PRO A 231 13.82 33.57 -28.70
CA PRO A 231 14.16 33.41 -30.10
C PRO A 231 14.05 31.94 -30.54
N SER A 232 13.81 31.77 -31.84
CA SER A 232 13.48 30.53 -32.56
C SER A 232 14.73 29.77 -33.07
N LEU A 233 14.50 28.50 -33.44
CA LEU A 233 15.33 27.52 -34.18
C LEU A 233 16.49 26.87 -33.40
N ALA A 234 16.81 25.57 -33.54
CA ALA A 234 16.60 24.62 -34.63
C ALA A 234 16.58 23.14 -34.15
N SER A 235 16.11 22.29 -35.05
CA SER A 235 16.01 20.83 -35.02
C SER A 235 17.33 20.04 -34.98
N SER A 236 17.37 18.95 -34.21
CA SER A 236 18.03 17.64 -34.47
C SER A 236 17.78 16.80 -33.20
N GLY A 237 17.42 15.51 -33.14
CA GLY A 237 17.50 14.37 -34.04
C GLY A 237 17.97 13.16 -33.21
N ARG A 238 17.22 12.02 -33.26
CA ARG A 238 17.56 10.66 -32.74
C ARG A 238 17.56 10.46 -31.21
N GLN A 239 17.39 9.28 -30.61
CA GLN A 239 16.93 7.91 -30.91
C GLN A 239 16.69 7.27 -29.51
N ASP A 240 15.55 6.64 -29.26
CA ASP A 240 15.40 5.18 -29.07
C ASP A 240 16.23 4.55 -27.94
N SER A 241 15.58 4.08 -26.87
CA SER A 241 15.76 2.72 -26.30
C SER A 241 14.90 2.53 -25.04
N GLY A 242 14.08 1.48 -25.07
CA GLY A 242 13.32 0.98 -23.92
C GLY A 242 14.21 0.27 -22.91
N ILE A 243 13.76 0.25 -21.66
CA ILE A 243 14.34 -0.57 -20.60
C ILE A 243 13.20 -1.36 -19.94
N ALA A 244 13.31 -2.67 -20.06
CA ALA A 244 12.49 -3.66 -19.38
C ALA A 244 12.77 -3.64 -17.87
N LEU A 245 11.73 -3.71 -17.03
CA LEU A 245 11.87 -4.03 -15.62
C LEU A 245 12.04 -5.55 -15.49
N SER A 246 13.26 -6.00 -15.25
CA SER A 246 13.55 -7.34 -14.76
C SER A 246 13.52 -7.38 -13.23
N ALA A 247 12.99 -8.48 -12.71
CA ALA A 247 12.88 -8.87 -11.31
C ALA A 247 14.06 -8.47 -10.41
N PHE A 248 13.73 -7.95 -9.23
CA PHE A 248 14.64 -7.95 -8.08
C PHE A 248 14.24 -9.08 -7.15
N THR A 249 14.85 -10.25 -7.35
CA THR A 249 15.21 -11.14 -6.25
C THR A 249 16.60 -10.74 -5.79
N THR A 250 16.80 -10.53 -4.48
CA THR A 250 18.01 -10.87 -3.70
C THR A 250 17.96 -10.21 -2.32
N THR A 251 17.68 -11.06 -1.33
CA THR A 251 18.49 -11.27 -0.13
C THR A 251 18.83 -10.06 0.76
N HIS A 252 18.06 -9.91 1.85
CA HIS A 252 18.64 -9.52 3.13
C HIS A 252 18.09 -10.44 4.24
N ARG A 253 18.66 -11.64 4.35
CA ARG A 253 18.45 -12.55 5.48
C ARG A 253 19.61 -12.40 6.47
N ALA A 254 19.24 -12.29 7.74
CA ALA A 254 20.02 -12.46 8.97
C ALA A 254 20.93 -11.30 9.43
N ALA A 255 20.52 -10.65 10.53
CA ALA A 255 21.38 -10.39 11.69
C ALA A 255 20.57 -9.85 12.87
N TYR A 256 19.68 -10.64 13.48
CA TYR A 256 19.29 -10.52 14.89
C TYR A 256 18.79 -11.90 15.32
N LEU A 257 19.23 -12.39 16.48
CA LEU A 257 19.12 -13.77 16.99
C LEU A 257 20.31 -14.69 16.64
N ASP A 258 21.51 -14.33 17.08
CA ASP A 258 22.40 -15.32 17.70
C ASP A 258 23.17 -14.67 18.85
N GLY A 259 23.10 -15.32 20.00
CA GLY A 259 23.67 -14.95 21.28
C GLY A 259 23.87 -16.24 22.08
N SER A 260 24.61 -17.16 21.49
CA SER A 260 25.16 -18.37 22.11
C SER A 260 25.77 -18.09 23.49
N GLY A 261 25.53 -18.95 24.47
CA GLY A 261 26.64 -19.76 24.97
C GLY A 261 26.30 -20.61 26.19
N CYS A 262 26.44 -21.90 25.98
CA CYS A 262 26.37 -23.01 26.93
C CYS A 262 27.59 -23.00 27.87
N GLU A 263 27.45 -23.41 29.13
CA GLU A 263 28.49 -24.18 29.81
C GLU A 263 27.96 -25.09 30.94
N ALA A 264 28.63 -26.24 31.04
CA ALA A 264 28.26 -27.51 31.65
C ALA A 264 28.20 -27.59 33.19
N ARG A 265 27.59 -28.67 33.71
CA ARG A 265 28.31 -29.75 34.43
C ARG A 265 27.42 -30.95 34.75
N HIS A 266 27.91 -32.13 34.36
CA HIS A 266 27.57 -33.43 34.95
C HIS A 266 28.37 -33.62 36.25
N SER A 267 27.71 -34.08 37.30
CA SER A 267 28.16 -35.10 38.27
C SER A 267 26.94 -35.61 39.02
#